data_AF-A0A7U9WR43-F1
#
_entry.id   AF-A0A7U9WR43-F1
#
_cell.length_a   1.000
_cell.length_b   1.000
_cell.length_c   1.000
_cell.angle_alpha   90.00
_cell.angle_beta   90.00
_cell.angle_gamma   90.00
#
_symmetry.space_group_name_H-M   'P 1'
#
loop_
_entity.id
_entity.type
_entity.pdbx_description
1 polymer ?
#
loop_
_entity_poly.entity_id
_entity_poly.type
_entity_poly.pdbx_seq_one_letter_code
_entity_poly.pdbx_strand_id
1 'polypeptide(L)'
;MIYVYNGGSPSGTSYGANGGGNGYNYPSSKQYGAGGGGSTHVATKPYGLGTNSSSGPSYANRSSILIVAGGGGGGGIDNGTAHKGGDGGGERGGNGSGGALGGRQISTGSSPSENFGIGDYYSSSGTASSGGGGGWFGGNYGLRGESGAGGSGYVDGVAPFTHNGKYYPAETEAGVNEGNGRAFIRYVECA
;
A
#
# COMPACT_ATOMS: atom_id res chain seq x y z
N MET A 1 0.16 11.58 -22.11
CA MET A 1 0.93 12.05 -20.94
C MET A 1 1.02 10.91 -19.95
N ILE A 2 2.18 10.72 -19.31
CA ILE A 2 2.38 9.73 -18.24
C ILE A 2 2.70 10.50 -16.98
N TYR A 3 2.04 10.16 -15.87
CA TYR A 3 2.26 10.73 -14.55
C TYR A 3 2.88 9.67 -13.65
N VAL A 4 3.87 10.08 -12.87
CA VAL A 4 4.52 9.27 -11.85
C VAL A 4 4.27 9.92 -10.50
N TYR A 5 3.66 9.18 -9.59
CA TYR A 5 3.38 9.63 -8.24
C TYR A 5 4.13 8.74 -7.26
N ASN A 6 5.08 9.34 -6.56
CA ASN A 6 5.87 8.65 -5.56
C ASN A 6 5.09 8.49 -4.26
N GLY A 7 5.11 7.28 -3.71
CA GLY A 7 4.68 7.00 -2.35
C GLY A 7 5.64 7.61 -1.35
N GLY A 8 5.10 8.14 -0.25
CA GLY A 8 5.88 8.66 0.85
C GLY A 8 6.00 7.67 2.00
N SER A 9 7.09 7.77 2.75
CA SER A 9 7.23 7.11 4.06
C SER A 9 6.39 7.83 5.11
N PRO A 10 5.81 7.10 6.08
CA PRO A 10 5.12 7.70 7.21
C PRO A 10 6.11 8.37 8.18
N SER A 11 5.61 9.31 8.99
CA SER A 11 6.40 9.97 10.06
C SER A 11 5.64 9.91 11.38
N GLY A 12 6.11 9.08 12.30
CA GLY A 12 5.37 8.77 13.53
C GLY A 12 3.97 8.24 13.20
N THR A 13 2.94 8.92 13.68
CA THR A 13 1.53 8.58 13.43
C THR A 13 1.01 9.10 12.09
N SER A 14 1.72 10.01 11.42
CA SER A 14 1.30 10.59 10.14
C SER A 14 1.50 9.60 8.99
N TYR A 15 0.50 9.52 8.12
CA TYR A 15 0.53 8.68 6.94
C TYR A 15 1.58 9.11 5.90
N GLY A 16 2.05 8.14 5.13
CA GLY A 16 2.85 8.36 3.93
C GLY A 16 2.03 8.96 2.78
N ALA A 17 2.64 9.87 2.03
CA ALA A 17 2.03 10.51 0.87
C ALA A 17 1.55 9.49 -0.17
N ASN A 18 0.43 9.77 -0.84
CA ASN A 18 -0.22 8.90 -1.82
C ASN A 18 -0.83 7.61 -1.23
N GLY A 19 -1.62 7.78 -0.16
CA GLY A 19 -2.60 6.78 0.28
C GLY A 19 -2.20 5.95 1.49
N GLY A 20 -1.24 6.36 2.32
CA GLY A 20 -1.01 5.70 3.61
C GLY A 20 -2.16 5.96 4.61
N GLY A 21 -2.38 5.04 5.54
CA GLY A 21 -3.28 5.20 6.69
C GLY A 21 -2.59 5.88 7.88
N ASN A 22 -3.35 6.61 8.71
CA ASN A 22 -2.83 7.18 9.96
C ASN A 22 -2.64 6.11 11.04
N GLY A 23 -1.67 6.32 11.91
CA GLY A 23 -1.56 5.63 13.19
C GLY A 23 -2.09 6.47 14.35
N TYR A 24 -2.13 5.87 15.53
CA TYR A 24 -2.50 6.51 16.78
C TYR A 24 -1.77 5.85 17.95
N ASN A 25 -1.32 6.66 18.91
CA ASN A 25 -0.67 6.20 20.12
C ASN A 25 -1.64 6.21 21.29
N TYR A 26 -1.56 5.19 22.15
CA TYR A 26 -2.32 5.12 23.40
C TYR A 26 -1.35 4.90 24.58
N PRO A 27 -0.70 5.99 25.05
CA PRO A 27 0.42 5.90 25.99
C PRO A 27 0.04 5.35 27.37
N SER A 28 -1.21 5.51 27.80
CA SER A 28 -1.71 4.99 29.08
C SER A 28 -1.61 3.46 29.17
N SER A 29 -1.73 2.76 28.04
CA SER A 29 -1.51 1.31 27.95
C SER A 29 -0.13 0.96 27.40
N LYS A 30 0.78 1.94 27.24
CA LYS A 30 2.10 1.79 26.62
C LYS A 30 2.03 1.20 25.20
N GLN A 31 1.02 1.62 24.45
CA GLN A 31 0.81 1.18 23.07
C GLN A 31 1.06 2.32 22.10
N TYR A 32 1.75 2.02 21.01
CA TYR A 32 2.14 3.00 20.00
C TYR A 32 1.89 2.41 18.61
N GLY A 33 1.44 3.23 17.67
CA GLY A 33 1.18 2.78 16.31
C GLY A 33 1.57 3.85 15.31
N ALA A 34 2.26 3.42 14.26
CA ALA A 34 2.77 4.29 13.22
C ALA A 34 1.78 4.43 12.06
N GLY A 35 1.91 5.50 11.27
CA GLY A 35 1.25 5.60 9.97
C GLY A 35 1.77 4.53 9.00
N GLY A 36 0.97 4.20 7.99
CA GLY A 36 1.37 3.36 6.86
C GLY A 36 2.00 4.18 5.74
N GLY A 37 2.83 3.54 4.92
CA GLY A 37 3.42 4.12 3.72
C GLY A 37 2.42 4.25 2.58
N GLY A 38 2.60 5.25 1.72
CA GLY A 38 1.78 5.39 0.53
C GLY A 38 2.31 4.60 -0.67
N SER A 39 1.47 4.47 -1.68
CA SER A 39 1.81 3.73 -2.89
C SER A 39 2.63 4.57 -3.86
N THR A 40 3.51 3.95 -4.64
CA THR A 40 4.08 4.57 -5.84
C THR A 40 3.31 4.05 -7.05
N HIS A 41 2.89 4.93 -7.97
CA HIS A 41 2.18 4.47 -9.16
C HIS A 41 2.46 5.29 -10.41
N VAL A 42 2.17 4.68 -11.54
CA VAL A 42 2.25 5.29 -12.87
C VAL A 42 0.87 5.22 -13.51
N ALA A 43 0.38 6.36 -14.02
CA ALA A 43 -0.93 6.45 -14.65
C ALA A 43 -0.94 7.42 -15.84
N THR A 44 -1.97 7.32 -16.68
CA THR A 44 -2.24 8.23 -17.80
C THR A 44 -3.13 9.41 -17.41
N LYS A 45 -3.58 9.45 -16.15
CA LYS A 45 -4.35 10.53 -15.54
C LYS A 45 -3.58 11.16 -14.35
N PRO A 46 -3.77 12.45 -14.07
CA PRO A 46 -3.18 13.10 -12.90
C PRO A 46 -3.87 12.69 -11.59
N TYR A 47 -3.28 13.10 -10.45
CA TYR A 47 -3.68 12.87 -9.06
C TYR A 47 -3.25 11.52 -8.46
N GLY A 48 -3.35 11.46 -7.13
CA GLY A 48 -3.09 10.26 -6.34
C GLY A 48 -4.12 9.14 -6.59
N LEU A 49 -3.69 7.92 -6.28
CA LEU A 49 -4.51 6.72 -6.42
C LEU A 49 -5.71 6.76 -5.46
N GLY A 50 -6.90 6.35 -5.91
CA GLY A 50 -8.10 6.39 -5.07
C GLY A 50 -8.73 7.77 -4.94
N THR A 51 -8.35 8.72 -5.79
CA THR A 51 -8.95 10.07 -5.78
C THR A 51 -10.45 10.05 -6.09
N ASN A 52 -11.19 10.98 -5.47
CA ASN A 52 -12.60 11.24 -5.76
C ASN A 52 -12.80 12.09 -7.04
N SER A 53 -11.72 12.52 -7.69
CA SER A 53 -11.79 13.26 -8.95
C SER A 53 -12.04 12.33 -10.14
N SER A 54 -13.04 12.65 -10.97
CA SER A 54 -13.29 11.96 -12.25
C SER A 54 -12.13 12.12 -13.25
N SER A 55 -11.30 13.14 -13.07
CA SER A 55 -10.10 13.39 -13.87
C SER A 55 -8.90 12.57 -13.44
N GLY A 56 -8.97 11.83 -12.33
CA GLY A 56 -7.84 11.05 -11.80
C GLY A 56 -8.05 9.54 -11.72
N PRO A 57 -7.04 8.81 -11.21
CA PRO A 57 -7.04 7.36 -11.10
C PRO A 57 -7.93 6.90 -9.92
N SER A 58 -9.24 6.86 -10.17
CA SER A 58 -10.24 6.27 -9.28
C SER A 58 -10.57 4.84 -9.68
N TYR A 59 -11.27 4.10 -8.81
CA TYR A 59 -11.70 2.73 -9.10
C TYR A 59 -12.51 2.64 -10.42
N ALA A 60 -13.33 3.65 -10.71
CA ALA A 60 -14.13 3.70 -11.93
C ALA A 60 -13.29 3.90 -13.21
N ASN A 61 -12.14 4.58 -13.11
CA ASN A 61 -11.23 4.89 -14.22
C ASN A 61 -9.91 4.13 -14.13
N ARG A 62 -9.92 2.96 -13.46
CA ARG A 62 -8.70 2.23 -13.11
C ARG A 62 -7.91 1.69 -14.31
N SER A 63 -8.51 1.62 -15.50
CA SER A 63 -7.82 1.35 -16.76
C SER A 63 -6.77 2.41 -17.14
N SER A 64 -6.79 3.58 -16.50
CA SER A 64 -5.75 4.60 -16.68
C SER A 64 -4.46 4.31 -15.89
N ILE A 65 -4.46 3.31 -15.01
CA ILE A 65 -3.32 2.96 -14.15
C ILE A 65 -2.50 1.87 -14.84
N LEU A 66 -1.18 2.08 -14.87
CA LEU A 66 -0.25 1.17 -15.54
C LEU A 66 0.40 0.23 -14.53
N ILE A 67 0.97 0.80 -13.47
CA ILE A 67 1.72 0.08 -12.45
C ILE A 67 1.43 0.70 -11.08
N VAL A 68 1.29 -0.14 -10.05
CA VAL A 68 1.29 0.26 -8.64
C VAL A 68 2.30 -0.59 -7.87
N ALA A 69 3.16 0.08 -7.11
CA ALA A 69 3.95 -0.51 -6.04
C ALA A 69 3.31 -0.10 -4.71
N GLY A 70 2.76 -1.08 -3.98
CA GLY A 70 2.10 -0.81 -2.70
C GLY A 70 3.07 -0.35 -1.61
N GLY A 71 2.60 0.51 -0.71
CA GLY A 71 3.32 0.96 0.48
C GLY A 71 3.21 -0.04 1.64
N GLY A 72 4.18 -0.01 2.53
CA GLY A 72 4.18 -0.85 3.74
C GLY A 72 3.16 -0.40 4.79
N GLY A 73 2.72 -1.32 5.64
CA GLY A 73 1.90 -1.01 6.81
C GLY A 73 2.72 -0.33 7.92
N GLY A 74 2.04 0.39 8.81
CA GLY A 74 2.67 0.99 9.99
C GLY A 74 3.07 -0.06 11.02
N GLY A 75 4.24 0.11 11.62
CA GLY A 75 4.66 -0.70 12.77
C GLY A 75 3.88 -0.35 14.05
N GLY A 76 3.84 -1.29 14.98
CA GLY A 76 3.19 -1.11 16.28
C GLY A 76 4.12 -1.49 17.44
N ILE A 77 3.86 -0.97 18.63
CA ILE A 77 4.49 -1.38 19.87
C ILE A 77 3.40 -1.65 20.89
N ASP A 78 3.40 -2.85 21.49
CA ASP A 78 2.55 -3.22 22.62
C ASP A 78 3.39 -3.54 23.85
N ASN A 79 3.35 -2.65 24.86
CA ASN A 79 4.03 -2.81 26.14
C ASN A 79 5.52 -3.22 26.01
N GLY A 80 6.22 -2.64 25.02
CA GLY A 80 7.64 -2.91 24.74
C GLY A 80 7.90 -3.98 23.67
N THR A 81 6.88 -4.73 23.23
CA THR A 81 6.98 -5.66 22.11
C THR A 81 6.81 -4.89 20.80
N ALA A 82 7.80 -4.95 19.90
CA ALA A 82 7.74 -4.27 18.61
C ALA A 82 7.20 -5.19 17.51
N HIS A 83 6.20 -4.71 16.78
CA HIS A 83 5.57 -5.36 15.64
C HIS A 83 5.95 -4.61 14.36
N LYS A 84 6.59 -5.30 13.42
CA LYS A 84 6.89 -4.73 12.10
C LYS A 84 5.59 -4.64 11.29
N GLY A 85 5.46 -3.56 10.52
CA GLY A 85 4.40 -3.42 9.53
C GLY A 85 4.46 -4.50 8.46
N GLY A 86 3.32 -4.79 7.85
CA GLY A 86 3.24 -5.69 6.71
C GLY A 86 3.88 -5.08 5.46
N ASP A 87 4.52 -5.91 4.65
CA ASP A 87 5.20 -5.46 3.42
C ASP A 87 4.21 -4.97 2.35
N GLY A 88 4.46 -3.84 1.72
CA GLY A 88 3.73 -3.38 0.54
C GLY A 88 4.14 -4.15 -0.72
N GLY A 89 3.30 -4.17 -1.75
CA GLY A 89 3.55 -4.80 -3.04
C GLY A 89 3.04 -6.24 -3.17
N GLY A 90 3.41 -6.91 -4.25
CA GLY A 90 2.88 -8.24 -4.57
C GLY A 90 1.37 -8.19 -4.85
N GLU A 91 0.75 -9.36 -5.08
CA GLU A 91 -0.70 -9.40 -5.35
C GLU A 91 -1.58 -8.92 -4.19
N ARG A 92 -1.06 -8.97 -2.95
CA ARG A 92 -1.89 -8.82 -1.74
C ARG A 92 -1.26 -7.99 -0.61
N GLY A 93 -0.02 -7.55 -0.72
CA GLY A 93 0.74 -7.07 0.44
C GLY A 93 0.95 -8.17 1.51
N GLY A 94 1.81 -7.87 2.48
CA GLY A 94 2.03 -8.63 3.69
C GLY A 94 1.01 -8.27 4.75
N ASN A 95 0.57 -9.26 5.50
CA ASN A 95 -0.28 -9.05 6.67
C ASN A 95 0.49 -8.30 7.77
N GLY A 96 -0.21 -7.48 8.54
CA GLY A 96 0.28 -6.98 9.82
C GLY A 96 0.09 -8.01 10.92
N SER A 97 0.60 -7.71 12.11
CA SER A 97 0.38 -8.52 13.30
C SER A 97 -1.07 -8.37 13.80
N GLY A 98 -1.48 -9.21 14.77
CA GLY A 98 -2.86 -9.20 15.27
C GLY A 98 -3.95 -9.58 14.25
N GLY A 99 -3.57 -10.00 13.03
CA GLY A 99 -4.51 -10.43 11.98
C GLY A 99 -4.87 -9.34 10.96
N ALA A 100 -4.20 -8.18 10.95
CA ALA A 100 -4.42 -7.16 9.93
C ALA A 100 -4.10 -7.73 8.52
N LEU A 101 -5.09 -7.74 7.64
CA LEU A 101 -4.96 -8.34 6.32
C LEU A 101 -4.32 -7.38 5.32
N GLY A 102 -3.40 -7.90 4.49
CA GLY A 102 -2.83 -7.13 3.37
C GLY A 102 -3.89 -6.71 2.34
N GLY A 103 -3.53 -5.76 1.48
CA GLY A 103 -4.38 -5.18 0.45
C GLY A 103 -5.02 -6.17 -0.51
N ARG A 104 -6.29 -6.50 -0.27
CA ARG A 104 -7.13 -7.40 -1.09
C ARG A 104 -8.46 -6.71 -1.41
N GLN A 105 -9.04 -7.02 -2.58
CA GLN A 105 -10.33 -6.47 -3.03
C GLN A 105 -11.50 -6.68 -2.05
N ILE A 106 -11.42 -7.70 -1.18
CA ILE A 106 -12.51 -8.10 -0.27
C ILE A 106 -12.28 -7.62 1.17
N SER A 107 -11.26 -6.80 1.40
CA SER A 107 -10.96 -6.31 2.75
C SER A 107 -11.98 -5.24 3.15
N THR A 108 -12.80 -5.59 4.14
CA THR A 108 -13.63 -4.76 5.06
C THR A 108 -15.05 -4.31 4.70
N GLY A 109 -15.55 -4.45 3.47
CA GLY A 109 -16.95 -4.08 3.24
C GLY A 109 -17.55 -4.38 1.88
N SER A 110 -18.68 -3.73 1.63
CA SER A 110 -19.68 -4.17 0.63
C SER A 110 -19.45 -3.61 -0.77
N SER A 111 -18.52 -2.65 -0.95
CA SER A 111 -18.24 -2.02 -2.24
C SER A 111 -16.95 -2.56 -2.88
N PRO A 112 -16.95 -2.89 -4.19
CA PRO A 112 -15.73 -3.28 -4.90
C PRO A 112 -14.62 -2.23 -4.91
N SER A 113 -14.95 -0.95 -4.66
CA SER A 113 -14.00 0.17 -4.62
C SER A 113 -13.34 0.37 -3.25
N GLU A 114 -13.72 -0.42 -2.26
CA GLU A 114 -13.24 -0.26 -0.91
C GLU A 114 -11.72 -0.43 -0.83
N ASN A 115 -11.08 0.47 -0.09
CA ASN A 115 -9.62 0.53 0.05
C ASN A 115 -8.86 0.66 -1.28
N PHE A 116 -9.49 1.06 -2.37
CA PHE A 116 -8.78 1.31 -3.62
C PHE A 116 -7.86 2.53 -3.49
N GLY A 117 -6.56 2.33 -3.62
CA GLY A 117 -5.55 3.39 -3.54
C GLY A 117 -5.08 3.78 -2.15
N ILE A 118 -5.91 3.55 -1.13
CA ILE A 118 -5.73 4.12 0.21
C ILE A 118 -5.73 2.99 1.24
N GLY A 119 -4.71 2.96 2.09
CA GLY A 119 -4.62 2.09 3.26
C GLY A 119 -5.58 2.52 4.36
N ASP A 120 -6.16 1.53 5.04
CA ASP A 120 -7.18 1.78 6.06
C ASP A 120 -6.56 2.36 7.34
N TYR A 121 -7.39 3.04 8.14
CA TYR A 121 -6.99 3.59 9.43
C TYR A 121 -8.15 3.57 10.43
N TYR A 122 -7.81 3.40 11.70
CA TYR A 122 -8.79 3.47 12.77
C TYR A 122 -9.03 4.94 13.18
N SER A 123 -10.28 5.39 13.13
CA SER A 123 -10.66 6.80 13.32
C SER A 123 -10.95 7.22 14.77
N SER A 124 -10.92 6.28 15.73
CA SER A 124 -11.18 6.55 17.16
C SER A 124 -9.89 6.60 17.99
N SER A 125 -9.92 7.38 19.07
CA SER A 125 -8.81 7.57 20.02
C SER A 125 -8.82 6.62 21.23
N GLY A 126 -9.75 5.65 21.25
CA GLY A 126 -9.91 4.73 22.39
C GLY A 126 -8.85 3.64 22.53
N THR A 127 -7.96 3.48 21.54
CA THR A 127 -6.91 2.45 21.51
C THR A 127 -5.81 2.89 20.55
N ALA A 128 -4.59 2.36 20.73
CA ALA A 128 -3.54 2.54 19.73
C ALA A 128 -3.92 1.84 18.42
N SER A 129 -3.48 2.41 17.30
CA SER A 129 -3.68 1.85 15.98
C SER A 129 -2.49 2.11 15.06
N SER A 130 -2.23 1.19 14.15
CA SER A 130 -1.17 1.32 13.14
C SER A 130 -1.80 1.35 11.76
N GLY A 131 -1.49 2.34 10.95
CA GLY A 131 -2.14 2.57 9.65
C GLY A 131 -1.77 1.52 8.60
N GLY A 132 -2.69 1.23 7.68
CA GLY A 132 -2.43 0.38 6.53
C GLY A 132 -1.62 1.07 5.44
N GLY A 133 -0.92 0.30 4.62
CA GLY A 133 -0.20 0.80 3.45
C GLY A 133 -1.11 1.06 2.25
N GLY A 134 -0.86 2.12 1.47
CA GLY A 134 -1.58 2.39 0.22
C GLY A 134 -1.24 1.38 -0.88
N GLY A 135 -2.12 1.16 -1.85
CA GLY A 135 -1.86 0.18 -2.92
C GLY A 135 -3.01 0.08 -3.91
N TRP A 136 -2.92 -0.85 -4.86
CA TRP A 136 -4.05 -1.17 -5.74
C TRP A 136 -5.30 -1.48 -4.92
N PHE A 137 -5.11 -2.30 -3.88
CA PHE A 137 -5.92 -2.28 -2.68
C PHE A 137 -5.02 -1.96 -1.49
N GLY A 138 -5.47 -1.07 -0.61
CA GLY A 138 -4.77 -0.69 0.61
C GLY A 138 -4.83 -1.78 1.67
N GLY A 139 -3.78 -1.87 2.48
CA GLY A 139 -3.72 -2.76 3.63
C GLY A 139 -4.61 -2.29 4.77
N ASN A 140 -4.92 -3.22 5.68
CA ASN A 140 -5.75 -2.95 6.85
C ASN A 140 -4.93 -2.36 8.03
N TYR A 141 -5.60 -1.74 8.99
CA TYR A 141 -4.95 -1.22 10.20
C TYR A 141 -4.77 -2.30 11.28
N GLY A 142 -3.75 -2.11 12.13
CA GLY A 142 -3.56 -2.87 13.37
C GLY A 142 -4.17 -2.13 14.57
N LEU A 143 -4.58 -2.86 15.61
CA LEU A 143 -5.12 -2.29 16.85
C LEU A 143 -4.31 -2.74 18.06
N ARG A 144 -4.38 -1.97 19.15
CA ARG A 144 -3.81 -2.33 20.47
C ARG A 144 -2.29 -2.55 20.44
N GLY A 145 -1.58 -1.75 19.65
CA GLY A 145 -0.12 -1.87 19.49
C GLY A 145 0.31 -2.91 18.45
N GLU A 146 -0.63 -3.60 17.80
CA GLU A 146 -0.36 -4.44 16.64
C GLU A 146 -0.06 -3.59 15.39
N SER A 147 0.58 -4.19 14.39
CA SER A 147 0.98 -3.51 13.16
C SER A 147 -0.09 -3.53 12.07
N GLY A 148 -0.06 -2.51 11.21
CA GLY A 148 -0.87 -2.42 10.01
C GLY A 148 -0.30 -3.31 8.90
N ALA A 149 -1.13 -3.63 7.92
CA ALA A 149 -0.76 -4.43 6.78
C ALA A 149 -0.32 -3.57 5.59
N GLY A 150 0.45 -4.16 4.66
CA GLY A 150 0.87 -3.48 3.44
C GLY A 150 -0.21 -3.47 2.35
N GLY A 151 -0.17 -2.46 1.49
CA GLY A 151 -1.02 -2.39 0.31
C GLY A 151 -0.50 -3.28 -0.83
N SER A 152 -1.37 -3.75 -1.72
CA SER A 152 -0.99 -4.55 -2.88
C SER A 152 -0.41 -3.72 -4.02
N GLY A 153 0.38 -4.39 -4.87
CA GLY A 153 0.80 -3.89 -6.16
C GLY A 153 -0.16 -4.24 -7.29
N TYR A 154 0.12 -3.72 -8.48
CA TYR A 154 -0.62 -3.97 -9.72
C TYR A 154 0.30 -3.80 -10.93
N VAL A 155 0.26 -4.73 -11.88
CA VAL A 155 1.10 -4.74 -13.10
C VAL A 155 0.35 -5.30 -14.31
N ASP A 156 -0.91 -4.90 -14.49
CA ASP A 156 -1.73 -5.38 -15.61
C ASP A 156 -1.99 -4.28 -16.66
N GLY A 157 -1.61 -3.03 -16.37
CA GLY A 157 -1.63 -1.94 -17.34
C GLY A 157 -0.35 -1.82 -18.19
N VAL A 158 0.63 -2.71 -17.98
CA VAL A 158 1.81 -2.80 -18.87
C VAL A 158 1.89 -4.18 -19.48
N ALA A 159 1.75 -4.24 -20.80
CA ALA A 159 1.84 -5.48 -21.53
C ALA A 159 3.24 -6.08 -21.40
N PRO A 160 3.34 -7.40 -21.16
CA PRO A 160 4.60 -8.11 -21.36
C PRO A 160 5.00 -8.01 -22.83
N PHE A 161 6.28 -8.15 -23.12
CA PHE A 161 6.76 -8.10 -24.51
C PHE A 161 7.79 -9.19 -24.79
N THR A 162 7.94 -9.51 -26.07
CA THR A 162 8.94 -10.45 -26.57
C THR A 162 9.98 -9.67 -27.37
N HIS A 163 11.25 -9.85 -27.03
CA HIS A 163 12.36 -9.29 -27.78
C HIS A 163 13.43 -10.36 -28.01
N ASN A 164 13.91 -10.50 -29.25
CA ASN A 164 14.86 -11.54 -29.66
C ASN A 164 14.45 -12.97 -29.24
N GLY A 165 13.16 -13.29 -29.36
CA GLY A 165 12.62 -14.59 -28.98
C GLY A 165 12.50 -14.85 -27.47
N LYS A 166 12.88 -13.88 -26.63
CA LYS A 166 12.79 -13.97 -25.16
C LYS A 166 11.58 -13.18 -24.65
N TYR A 167 10.80 -13.81 -23.78
CA TYR A 167 9.62 -13.23 -23.14
C TYR A 167 10.01 -12.46 -21.87
N TYR A 168 9.47 -11.27 -21.68
CA TYR A 168 9.72 -10.39 -20.54
C TYR A 168 8.39 -10.06 -19.83
N PRO A 169 8.13 -10.66 -18.66
CA PRO A 169 6.92 -10.37 -17.89
C PRO A 169 7.00 -9.02 -17.18
N ALA A 170 5.83 -8.47 -16.86
CA ALA A 170 5.69 -7.43 -15.85
C ALA A 170 5.41 -8.10 -14.49
N GLU A 171 6.08 -7.65 -13.43
CA GLU A 171 6.04 -8.33 -12.12
C GLU A 171 5.87 -7.31 -10.98
N THR A 172 5.19 -7.74 -9.91
CA THR A 172 5.15 -7.03 -8.64
C THR A 172 5.61 -7.94 -7.51
N GLU A 173 6.40 -7.39 -6.60
CA GLU A 173 6.95 -8.12 -5.47
C GLU A 173 6.79 -7.32 -4.18
N ALA A 174 6.59 -8.05 -3.07
CA ALA A 174 6.43 -7.45 -1.76
C ALA A 174 7.77 -7.23 -1.04
N GLY A 175 7.87 -6.17 -0.23
CA GLY A 175 8.89 -6.05 0.83
C GLY A 175 10.32 -5.72 0.39
N VAL A 176 10.52 -5.15 -0.81
CA VAL A 176 11.86 -4.99 -1.40
C VAL A 176 12.56 -3.69 -0.97
N ASN A 177 11.83 -2.66 -0.53
CA ASN A 177 12.39 -1.35 -0.15
C ASN A 177 11.95 -0.93 1.26
N GLU A 178 12.55 -1.52 2.29
CA GLU A 178 12.22 -1.23 3.70
C GLU A 178 10.73 -1.43 4.05
N GLY A 179 10.14 -2.50 3.53
CA GLY A 179 8.71 -2.79 3.70
C GLY A 179 7.82 -2.15 2.63
N ASN A 180 8.36 -1.36 1.68
CA ASN A 180 7.61 -0.96 0.49
C ASN A 180 7.74 -1.98 -0.64
N GLY A 181 6.70 -2.07 -1.45
CA GLY A 181 6.65 -2.93 -2.63
C GLY A 181 7.48 -2.42 -3.79
N ARG A 182 7.72 -3.31 -4.74
CA ARG A 182 8.23 -2.96 -6.07
C ARG A 182 7.28 -3.47 -7.15
N ALA A 183 7.23 -2.74 -8.25
CA ALA A 183 6.56 -3.19 -9.46
C ALA A 183 7.39 -2.71 -10.66
N PHE A 184 7.77 -3.63 -11.53
CA PHE A 184 8.77 -3.38 -12.57
C PHE A 184 8.58 -4.29 -13.78
N ILE A 185 9.21 -3.88 -14.88
CA ILE A 185 9.38 -4.70 -16.08
C ILE A 185 10.89 -4.92 -16.17
N ARG A 186 11.34 -6.17 -16.15
CA ARG A 186 12.78 -6.48 -16.22
C ARG A 186 13.17 -6.72 -17.67
N TYR A 187 13.96 -5.82 -18.24
CA TYR A 187 14.71 -6.05 -19.47
C TYR A 187 16.19 -6.13 -19.13
N VAL A 188 16.80 -7.30 -19.34
CA VAL A 188 18.26 -7.49 -19.19
C VAL A 188 18.78 -8.08 -20.48
N GLU A 189 19.48 -7.27 -21.24
CA GLU A 189 20.24 -7.66 -22.42
C GLU A 189 21.71 -7.79 -21.97
N CYS A 190 22.27 -9.01 -22.03
CA CYS A 190 23.70 -9.20 -21.85
C CYS A 190 24.41 -8.86 -23.16
N ALA A 191 25.49 -8.09 -23.07
CA ALA A 191 26.46 -7.86 -24.13
C ALA A 191 27.22 -9.15 -24.49
#